data_AF-A0A2T8HLK2-F1
#
_entry.id   AF-A0A2T8HLK2-F1
#
_cell.length_a   1.000
_cell.length_b   1.000
_cell.length_c   1.000
_cell.angle_alpha   90.00
_cell.angle_beta   90.00
_cell.angle_gamma   90.00
#
_symmetry.space_group_name_H-M   'P 1'
#
loop_
_entity.id
_entity.type
_entity.pdbx_description
1 polymer ?
#
loop_
_entity_poly.entity_id
_entity_poly.type
_entity_poly.pdbx_seq_one_letter_code
_entity_poly.pdbx_strand_id
1 'polypeptide(L)'
;MADKPELVPAWHRKGPEVIEVPSHIIATYKNAYVNGCWIYDAKDRKFYTPLEFIDNWKNIYSELDHEKPNPKLKVMNPMAAVRQRAEWVRKASEELQAVLEKLEKYNASFERKSK
;
A
#
# COMPACT_ATOMS: atom_id res chain seq x y z
N MET A 1 -4.12 -24.48 -53.60
CA MET A 1 -4.60 -25.09 -52.34
C MET A 1 -4.51 -24.00 -51.29
N ALA A 2 -5.63 -23.36 -50.97
CA ALA A 2 -5.66 -22.28 -49.98
C ALA A 2 -6.03 -22.88 -48.63
N ASP A 3 -5.14 -22.73 -47.65
CA ASP A 3 -5.34 -23.14 -46.26
C ASP A 3 -6.64 -22.54 -45.71
N LYS A 4 -7.54 -23.41 -45.25
CA LYS A 4 -8.75 -22.99 -44.56
C LYS A 4 -8.35 -22.40 -43.21
N PRO A 5 -8.82 -21.19 -42.84
CA PRO A 5 -8.57 -20.67 -41.50
C PRO A 5 -9.23 -21.61 -40.47
N GLU A 6 -8.44 -22.09 -39.51
CA GLU A 6 -8.93 -22.90 -38.40
C GLU A 6 -10.02 -22.13 -37.65
N LEU A 7 -11.24 -22.69 -37.67
CA LEU A 7 -12.40 -22.16 -36.97
C LEU A 7 -12.23 -22.47 -35.48
N VAL A 8 -11.48 -21.62 -34.79
CA VAL A 8 -11.37 -21.69 -33.32
C VAL A 8 -12.74 -21.35 -32.74
N PRO A 9 -13.40 -22.28 -32.03
CA PRO A 9 -14.73 -22.03 -31.51
C PRO A 9 -14.71 -20.90 -30.49
N ALA A 10 -15.82 -20.15 -30.39
CA ALA A 10 -15.88 -18.91 -29.62
C ALA A 10 -15.48 -19.07 -28.14
N TRP A 11 -15.67 -20.26 -27.56
CA TRP A 11 -15.24 -20.60 -26.19
C TRP A 11 -13.74 -20.85 -26.02
N HIS A 12 -12.97 -20.99 -27.10
CA HIS A 12 -11.50 -20.99 -27.08
C HIS A 12 -10.89 -19.61 -27.29
N ARG A 13 -11.71 -18.62 -27.67
CA ARG A 13 -11.28 -17.22 -27.63
C ARG A 13 -11.26 -16.83 -26.15
N LYS A 14 -10.07 -16.73 -25.56
CA LYS A 14 -9.90 -15.93 -24.35
C LYS A 14 -10.47 -14.56 -24.71
N GLY A 15 -11.65 -14.22 -24.17
CA GLY A 15 -12.22 -12.89 -24.36
C GLY A 15 -11.19 -11.84 -23.91
N PRO A 16 -11.36 -10.56 -24.29
CA PRO A 16 -10.57 -9.52 -23.65
C PRO A 16 -10.71 -9.73 -22.15
N GLU A 17 -9.58 -9.92 -21.47
CA GLU A 17 -9.56 -10.06 -20.02
C GLU A 17 -10.26 -8.82 -19.49
N VAL A 18 -11.56 -8.95 -19.17
CA VAL A 18 -12.30 -7.90 -18.52
C VAL A 18 -11.63 -7.89 -17.17
N ILE A 19 -10.78 -6.89 -16.99
CA ILE A 19 -10.11 -6.64 -15.74
C ILE A 19 -11.21 -6.14 -14.79
N GLU A 20 -12.05 -7.07 -14.36
CA GLU A 20 -13.13 -6.85 -13.43
C GLU A 20 -12.44 -6.54 -12.11
N VAL A 21 -12.38 -5.24 -11.79
CA VAL A 21 -11.92 -4.79 -10.48
C VAL A 21 -12.64 -5.65 -9.45
N PRO A 22 -11.90 -6.40 -8.60
CA PRO A 22 -12.52 -7.33 -7.69
C PRO A 22 -13.61 -6.65 -6.84
N SER A 23 -14.74 -7.33 -6.64
CA SER A 23 -15.92 -6.78 -5.97
C SER A 23 -15.62 -6.21 -4.58
N HIS A 24 -14.68 -6.80 -3.85
CA HIS A 24 -14.22 -6.32 -2.55
C HIS A 24 -13.49 -4.96 -2.64
N ILE A 25 -12.68 -4.74 -3.67
CA ILE A 25 -11.99 -3.47 -3.92
C ILE A 25 -13.01 -2.36 -4.23
N ILE A 26 -14.02 -2.67 -5.05
CA ILE A 26 -15.11 -1.75 -5.36
C ILE A 26 -15.90 -1.39 -4.09
N ALA A 27 -16.18 -2.38 -3.23
CA ALA A 27 -16.88 -2.14 -1.96
C ALA A 27 -16.05 -1.24 -1.02
N THR A 28 -14.74 -1.48 -0.89
CA THR A 28 -13.85 -0.64 -0.08
C THR A 28 -13.75 0.77 -0.64
N TYR A 29 -13.63 0.93 -1.96
CA TYR A 29 -13.64 2.23 -2.61
C TYR A 29 -14.93 3.00 -2.35
N LYS A 30 -16.10 2.38 -2.60
CA LYS A 30 -17.39 3.04 -2.41
C LYS A 30 -17.58 3.46 -0.96
N ASN A 31 -17.21 2.60 -0.02
CA ASN A 31 -17.31 2.89 1.41
C ASN A 31 -16.38 4.06 1.81
N ALA A 32 -15.14 4.08 1.32
CA ALA A 32 -14.20 5.17 1.58
C ALA A 32 -14.65 6.49 0.92
N TYR A 33 -15.19 6.42 -0.31
CA TYR A 33 -15.67 7.58 -1.05
C TYR A 33 -16.89 8.24 -0.40
N VAL A 34 -17.91 7.45 -0.02
CA VAL A 34 -19.11 7.98 0.64
C VAL A 34 -18.79 8.60 1.99
N ASN A 35 -17.84 8.02 2.74
CA ASN A 35 -17.48 8.51 4.06
C ASN A 35 -16.37 9.57 4.06
N GLY A 36 -15.80 9.92 2.89
CA GLY A 36 -14.64 10.82 2.81
C GLY A 36 -13.41 10.28 3.55
N CYS A 37 -13.29 8.96 3.68
CA CYS A 37 -12.22 8.28 4.40
C CYS A 37 -11.05 7.91 3.48
N TRP A 38 -9.87 7.71 4.06
CA TRP A 38 -8.70 7.22 3.36
C TRP A 38 -8.55 5.71 3.53
N ILE A 39 -7.92 5.08 2.55
CA ILE A 39 -7.63 3.66 2.55
C ILE A 39 -6.17 3.51 2.98
N TYR A 40 -5.97 2.89 4.13
CA TYR A 40 -4.65 2.56 4.64
C TYR A 40 -4.29 1.15 4.23
N ASP A 41 -3.17 1.02 3.51
CA ASP A 41 -2.53 -0.27 3.35
C ASP A 41 -1.52 -0.51 4.47
N ALA A 42 -1.78 -1.55 5.29
CA ALA A 42 -0.88 -1.95 6.35
C ALA A 42 0.42 -2.59 5.86
N LYS A 43 0.48 -3.09 4.61
CA LYS A 43 1.70 -3.68 4.04
C LYS A 43 2.70 -2.60 3.67
N ASP A 44 2.31 -1.66 2.82
CA ASP A 44 3.19 -0.56 2.42
C ASP A 44 3.26 0.56 3.46
N ARG A 45 2.39 0.51 4.48
CA ARG A 45 2.13 1.61 5.41
C ARG A 45 1.94 2.88 4.61
N LYS A 46 1.04 2.87 3.63
CA LYS A 46 0.71 4.04 2.79
C LYS A 46 -0.77 4.35 2.91
N PHE A 47 -1.07 5.64 2.82
CA PHE A 47 -2.43 6.13 2.73
C PHE A 47 -2.71 6.44 1.27
N TYR A 48 -3.84 5.92 0.79
CA TYR A 48 -4.35 6.20 -0.53
C TYR A 48 -5.65 6.97 -0.39
N THR A 49 -5.80 8.02 -1.20
CA THR A 49 -7.14 8.58 -1.43
C THR A 49 -7.99 7.56 -2.19
N PRO A 50 -9.34 7.64 -2.09
CA PRO A 50 -10.20 6.75 -2.84
C PRO A 50 -9.88 6.73 -4.35
N LEU A 51 -9.55 7.88 -4.93
CA LEU A 51 -9.21 8.01 -6.36
C LEU A 51 -7.87 7.34 -6.69
N GLU A 52 -6.82 7.58 -5.91
CA GLU A 52 -5.51 6.93 -6.09
C GLU A 52 -5.59 5.40 -5.91
N PHE A 53 -6.51 4.94 -5.07
CA PHE A 53 -6.73 3.52 -4.83
C PHE A 53 -7.33 2.80 -6.03
N ILE A 54 -8.24 3.44 -6.78
CA ILE A 54 -8.74 2.89 -8.06
C ILE A 54 -7.65 2.93 -9.13
N ASP A 55 -6.80 3.94 -9.15
CA ASP A 55 -5.76 3.98 -10.18
C ASP A 55 -4.69 2.89 -9.96
N ASN A 56 -4.36 2.63 -8.70
CA ASN A 56 -3.27 1.73 -8.32
C ASN A 56 -3.69 0.35 -7.80
N TRP A 57 -4.97 -0.05 -7.89
CA TRP A 57 -5.45 -1.28 -7.26
C TRP A 57 -4.70 -2.53 -7.72
N LYS A 58 -4.22 -2.59 -8.98
CA LYS A 58 -3.44 -3.72 -9.51
C LYS A 58 -2.07 -3.87 -8.85
N ASN A 59 -1.45 -2.75 -8.47
CA ASN A 59 -0.15 -2.74 -7.81
C ASN A 59 -0.28 -3.01 -6.31
N ILE A 60 -1.36 -2.51 -5.71
CA ILE A 60 -1.66 -2.68 -4.28
C ILE A 60 -2.17 -4.10 -4.00
N TYR A 61 -2.94 -4.66 -4.94
CA TYR A 61 -3.58 -5.97 -4.83
C TYR A 61 -3.04 -6.90 -5.91
N SER A 62 -1.98 -7.65 -5.60
CA SER A 62 -1.58 -8.78 -6.45
C SER A 62 -2.54 -9.94 -6.23
N GLU A 63 -3.17 -10.41 -7.31
CA GLU A 63 -4.15 -11.51 -7.34
C GLU A 63 -3.62 -12.87 -6.83
N LEU A 64 -2.33 -12.99 -6.49
CA LEU A 64 -1.74 -14.24 -5.97
C LEU A 64 -2.25 -14.67 -4.58
N ASP A 65 -3.01 -13.83 -3.87
CA ASP A 65 -3.50 -14.11 -2.51
C ASP A 65 -5.05 -14.29 -2.47
N HIS A 66 -5.61 -15.04 -3.43
CA HIS A 66 -7.04 -15.39 -3.45
C HIS A 66 -7.49 -16.25 -2.24
N GLU A 67 -6.56 -16.79 -1.46
CA GLU A 67 -6.89 -17.66 -0.31
C GLU A 67 -7.21 -16.92 0.98
N LYS A 68 -6.89 -15.62 1.11
CA LYS A 68 -7.27 -14.84 2.29
C LYS A 68 -7.76 -13.45 1.87
N PRO A 69 -8.98 -13.04 2.27
CA PRO A 69 -9.41 -11.65 2.08
C PRO A 69 -8.40 -10.77 2.82
N ASN A 70 -7.56 -10.08 2.07
CA ASN A 70 -6.33 -9.46 2.54
C ASN A 70 -6.65 -8.56 3.76
N PRO A 71 -6.31 -8.96 5.01
CA PRO A 71 -6.83 -8.32 6.23
C PRO A 71 -6.16 -6.97 6.53
N LYS A 72 -5.56 -6.33 5.52
CA LYS A 72 -4.58 -5.25 5.67
C LYS A 72 -5.08 -3.89 5.17
N LEU A 73 -6.17 -3.85 4.42
CA LEU A 73 -6.79 -2.59 4.00
C LEU A 73 -7.73 -2.10 5.11
N LYS A 74 -7.34 -1.01 5.76
CA LYS A 74 -8.14 -0.34 6.78
C LYS A 74 -8.68 0.96 6.24
N VAL A 75 -9.99 1.14 6.29
CA VAL A 75 -10.62 2.44 6.04
C VAL A 75 -10.47 3.27 7.31
N MET A 76 -9.89 4.46 7.20
CA MET A 76 -9.66 5.32 8.35
C MET A 76 -10.00 6.78 8.04
N ASN A 77 -10.48 7.49 9.06
CA ASN A 77 -10.77 8.92 8.97
C ASN A 77 -9.47 9.71 8.72
N PRO A 78 -9.44 10.71 7.82
CA PRO A 78 -8.25 11.51 7.53
C PRO A 78 -7.63 12.13 8.78
N MET A 79 -8.43 12.61 9.72
CA MET A 79 -7.93 13.23 10.95
C MET A 79 -7.23 12.21 11.87
N ALA A 80 -7.74 10.98 11.91
CA ALA A 80 -7.11 9.88 12.63
C ALA A 80 -5.80 9.44 11.94
N ALA A 81 -5.76 9.45 10.61
CA ALA A 81 -4.56 9.16 9.82
C ALA A 81 -3.43 10.17 10.10
N VAL A 82 -3.77 11.46 10.11
CA VAL A 82 -2.81 12.52 10.40
C VAL A 82 -2.27 12.41 11.82
N ARG A 83 -3.13 12.16 12.82
CA ARG A 83 -2.69 11.95 14.21
C ARG A 83 -1.73 10.77 14.33
N GLN A 84 -2.10 9.62 13.76
CA GLN A 84 -1.26 8.42 13.79
C GLN A 84 0.12 8.68 13.16
N ARG A 85 0.17 9.45 12.06
CA ARG A 85 1.44 9.83 11.42
C ARG A 85 2.25 10.80 12.26
N ALA A 86 1.62 11.79 12.85
CA ALA A 86 2.28 12.74 13.73
C ALA A 86 2.93 12.04 14.92
N GLU A 87 2.23 11.07 15.53
CA GLU A 87 2.79 10.22 16.60
C GLU A 87 3.98 9.39 16.11
N TRP A 88 3.91 8.84 14.90
CA TRP A 88 5.00 8.06 14.34
C TRP A 88 6.24 8.92 14.05
N VAL A 89 6.05 10.11 13.49
CA VAL A 89 7.14 11.08 13.26
C VAL A 89 7.77 11.49 14.58
N ARG A 90 6.97 11.74 15.62
CA ARG A 90 7.48 12.08 16.94
C ARG A 90 8.40 10.98 17.49
N LYS A 91 7.96 9.71 17.44
CA LYS A 91 8.77 8.57 17.88
C LYS A 91 10.05 8.41 17.05
N ALA A 92 9.96 8.56 15.73
CA ALA A 92 11.13 8.49 14.85
C ALA A 92 12.15 9.61 15.16
N SER A 93 11.68 10.81 15.49
CA SER A 93 12.55 11.91 15.93
C SER A 93 13.23 11.61 17.27
N GLU A 94 12.51 11.00 18.23
CA GLU A 94 13.08 10.57 19.51
C GLU A 94 14.17 9.50 19.31
N GLU A 95 13.95 8.53 18.42
CA GLU A 95 14.95 7.51 18.07
C GLU A 95 16.19 8.12 17.40
N LEU A 96 15.99 9.06 16.47
CA LEU A 96 17.09 9.77 15.81
C LEU A 96 17.93 10.56 16.82
N GLN A 97 17.26 11.27 17.74
CA GLN A 97 17.95 12.03 18.78
C GLN A 97 18.79 11.12 19.68
N ALA A 98 18.26 9.96 20.07
CA ALA A 98 18.99 8.98 20.86
C ALA A 98 20.22 8.42 20.14
N VAL A 99 20.18 8.29 18.80
CA VAL A 99 21.34 7.89 17.99
C VAL A 99 22.39 9.01 17.95
N LEU A 100 21.97 10.26 17.78
CA LEU A 100 22.87 11.41 17.81
C LEU A 100 23.60 11.53 19.15
N GLU A 101 22.89 11.39 20.27
CA GLU A 101 23.52 11.42 21.60
C GLU A 101 24.55 10.29 21.79
N LYS A 102 24.31 9.10 21.22
CA LYS A 102 25.28 8.00 21.25
C LYS A 102 26.52 8.33 20.42
N LEU A 103 26.35 8.98 19.27
CA LEU A 103 27.47 9.43 18.42
C LEU A 103 28.30 10.52 19.12
N GLU A 104 27.67 11.51 19.74
CA GLU A 104 28.36 12.56 20.50
C GLU A 104 29.19 11.97 21.65
N LYS A 105 28.61 11.04 22.42
CA LYS A 105 29.32 10.32 23.49
C LYS A 105 30.48 9.48 22.94
N TYR A 106 30.31 8.86 21.78
CA TYR A 106 31.37 8.09 21.12
C TYR A 106 32.53 8.98 20.68
N ASN A 107 32.24 10.11 20.01
CA ASN A 107 33.25 11.08 19.59
C ASN A 107 34.01 11.67 20.78
N ALA A 108 33.31 12.07 21.84
CA ALA A 108 33.93 12.59 23.06
C ALA A 108 34.83 11.55 23.75
N SER A 109 34.49 10.27 23.65
CA SER A 109 35.30 9.16 24.17
C SER A 109 36.52 8.86 23.29
N PHE A 110 36.41 9.07 21.98
CA PHE A 110 37.49 8.89 21.02
C PHE A 110 38.55 10.00 21.13
N GLU A 111 38.14 11.27 21.26
CA GLU A 111 39.06 12.39 21.50
C GLU A 111 39.87 12.21 22.79
N ARG A 112 39.26 11.63 23.84
CA ARG A 112 39.97 11.31 25.10
C ARG A 112 40.99 10.18 24.96
N LYS A 113 40.86 9.28 23.99
CA LYS A 113 41.81 8.19 23.73
C LYS A 113 42.93 8.58 22.77
N SER A 114 42.75 9.66 22.00
CA SER A 114 43.74 10.15 21.02
C SER A 114 44.76 11.13 21.64
N LYS A 115 44.69 11.39 22.94
CA LYS A 115 45.56 12.31 23.69
C LYS A 115 46.34 11.55 24.75
#